data_AF-A0A6M7WXU9-F1
#
_entry.id   AF-A0A6M7WXU9-F1
#
_cell.length_a   1.000
_cell.length_b   1.000
_cell.length_c   1.000
_cell.angle_alpha   90.00
_cell.angle_beta   90.00
_cell.angle_gamma   90.00
#
_symmetry.space_group_name_H-M   'P 1'
#
loop_
_entity.id
_entity.type
_entity.pdbx_description
1 polymer ?
#
loop_
_entity_poly.entity_id
_entity_poly.type
_entity_poly.pdbx_seq_one_letter_code
_entity_poly.pdbx_strand_id
1 'polypeptide(L)'
;MKGRTLISHGGNSQWQVTEWKEDFNTARPHSSLGYQTPAAYAEVITATGSDAVLMEGSAPPPVAQPAPHGVTKTVEALIAAG
;
A
#
# COMPACT_ATOMS: atom_id res chain seq x y z
N MET A 1 14.17 -45.26 -17.11
CA MET A 1 13.87 -44.53 -15.87
C MET A 1 13.73 -43.06 -16.22
N LYS A 2 12.52 -42.49 -16.20
CA LYS A 2 12.33 -41.05 -16.45
C LYS A 2 12.22 -40.34 -15.10
N GLY A 3 13.20 -39.50 -14.78
CA GLY A 3 13.20 -38.65 -13.60
C GLY A 3 12.08 -37.63 -13.72
N ARG A 4 11.21 -37.58 -12.71
CA ARG A 4 10.15 -36.58 -12.60
C ARG A 4 10.63 -35.54 -11.59
N THR A 5 11.12 -34.41 -12.09
CA THR A 5 11.32 -33.22 -11.28
C THR A 5 9.95 -32.66 -10.95
N LEU A 6 9.48 -32.89 -9.72
CA LEU A 6 8.31 -32.20 -9.20
C LEU A 6 8.78 -30.83 -8.71
N ILE A 7 8.76 -29.85 -9.60
CA ILE A 7 8.75 -28.45 -9.18
C ILE A 7 7.45 -28.27 -8.39
N SER A 8 7.56 -28.10 -7.07
CA SER A 8 6.41 -27.80 -6.22
C SER A 8 5.90 -26.43 -6.65
N HIS A 9 4.75 -26.43 -7.32
CA HIS A 9 4.11 -25.21 -7.80
C HIS A 9 3.59 -24.47 -6.57
N GLY A 10 4.00 -23.21 -6.44
CA GLY A 10 3.77 -22.35 -5.29
C GLY A 10 2.40 -22.55 -4.66
N GLY A 11 2.39 -22.88 -3.38
CA GLY A 11 1.17 -22.91 -2.58
C GLY A 11 0.47 -21.56 -2.70
N ASN A 12 -0.80 -21.61 -3.06
CA ASN A 12 -1.76 -20.50 -3.06
C ASN A 12 -1.41 -19.44 -1.98
N SER A 13 -0.82 -18.32 -2.38
CA SER A 13 -0.36 -17.26 -1.44
C SER A 13 -1.47 -16.74 -0.53
N GLN A 14 -2.73 -16.82 -0.97
CA GLN A 14 -3.90 -16.45 -0.18
C GLN A 14 -4.07 -17.32 1.07
N TRP A 15 -3.82 -18.62 0.96
CA TRP A 15 -3.88 -19.53 2.12
C TRP A 15 -2.79 -19.14 3.12
N GLN A 16 -1.53 -19.03 2.68
CA GLN A 16 -0.43 -18.62 3.55
C GLN A 16 -0.68 -17.28 4.27
N VAL A 17 -1.35 -16.33 3.61
CA VAL A 17 -1.76 -15.05 4.24
C VAL A 17 -2.87 -15.25 5.27
N THR A 18 -3.86 -16.09 5.00
CA THR A 18 -4.95 -16.38 5.96
C THR A 18 -4.42 -17.02 7.24
N GLU A 19 -3.56 -18.04 7.15
CA GLU A 19 -2.98 -18.66 8.37
C GLU A 19 -2.10 -17.70 9.14
N TRP A 20 -1.29 -16.91 8.43
CA TRP A 20 -0.48 -15.91 9.10
C TRP A 20 -1.34 -14.89 9.84
N LYS A 21 -2.46 -14.44 9.25
CA LYS A 21 -3.41 -13.52 9.90
C LYS A 21 -4.05 -14.16 11.13
N GLU A 22 -4.45 -15.41 11.04
CA GLU A 22 -5.07 -16.14 12.17
C GLU A 22 -4.07 -16.30 13.32
N ASP A 23 -2.87 -16.79 13.05
CA ASP A 23 -1.83 -16.98 14.06
C ASP A 23 -1.42 -15.67 14.72
N PHE A 24 -1.20 -14.61 13.93
CA PHE A 24 -0.85 -13.28 14.45
C PHE A 24 -1.92 -12.72 15.38
N ASN A 25 -3.20 -12.82 14.99
CA ASN A 25 -4.29 -12.21 15.74
C ASN A 25 -4.68 -13.00 16.99
N THR A 26 -4.46 -14.32 17.01
CA THR A 26 -5.05 -15.21 18.04
C THR A 26 -4.05 -15.93 18.93
N ALA A 27 -2.83 -16.22 18.46
CA ALA A 27 -1.89 -17.05 19.19
C ALA A 27 -0.72 -16.27 19.80
N ARG A 28 -0.37 -15.10 19.22
CA ARG A 28 0.85 -14.38 19.60
C ARG A 28 0.59 -13.26 20.61
N PRO A 29 1.18 -13.33 21.82
CA PRO A 29 1.14 -12.22 22.77
C PRO A 29 2.07 -11.08 22.31
N HIS A 30 1.58 -9.85 22.41
CA HIS A 30 2.31 -8.66 21.97
C HIS A 30 2.66 -7.76 23.17
N SER A 31 3.92 -7.35 23.28
CA SER A 31 4.41 -6.55 24.42
C SER A 31 3.72 -5.18 24.55
N SER A 32 3.37 -4.54 23.43
CA SER A 32 2.60 -3.29 23.41
C SER A 32 1.17 -3.45 23.94
N LEU A 33 0.63 -4.67 23.95
CA LEU A 33 -0.72 -4.99 24.44
C LEU A 33 -0.67 -5.60 25.85
N GLY A 34 0.45 -5.46 26.56
CA GLY A 34 0.63 -6.10 27.87
C GLY A 34 0.72 -7.63 27.80
N TYR A 35 1.27 -8.15 26.71
CA TYR A 35 1.32 -9.59 26.39
C TYR A 35 -0.04 -10.25 26.14
N GLN A 36 -1.06 -9.47 25.80
CA GLN A 36 -2.31 -9.99 25.25
C GLN A 36 -2.17 -10.25 23.74
N THR A 37 -3.04 -11.10 23.21
CA THR A 37 -3.20 -11.27 21.76
C THR A 37 -4.02 -10.10 21.20
N PRO A 38 -3.85 -9.73 19.91
CA PRO A 38 -4.64 -8.66 19.30
C PRO A 38 -6.16 -8.89 19.43
N ALA A 39 -6.63 -10.12 19.27
CA ALA A 39 -8.04 -10.47 19.45
C ALA A 39 -8.52 -10.25 20.89
N ALA A 40 -7.76 -10.72 21.89
CA ALA A 40 -8.10 -10.52 23.30
C ALA A 40 -8.12 -9.04 23.66
N TYR A 41 -7.17 -8.25 23.15
CA TYR A 41 -7.15 -6.81 23.36
C TYR A 41 -8.36 -6.10 22.71
N ALA A 42 -8.78 -6.53 21.52
CA ALA A 42 -9.95 -6.00 20.82
C ALA A 42 -11.26 -6.18 21.60
N GLU A 43 -11.39 -7.26 22.38
CA GLU A 43 -12.56 -7.49 23.24
C GLU A 43 -12.67 -6.48 24.39
N VAL A 44 -11.53 -5.95 24.85
CA VAL A 44 -11.48 -5.01 25.98
C VAL A 44 -11.65 -3.56 25.53
N ILE A 45 -11.27 -3.24 24.29
CA ILE A 45 -11.51 -1.91 23.72
C ILE A 45 -12.95 -1.84 23.21
N THR A 46 -13.80 -1.18 23.98
CA THR A 46 -15.09 -0.72 23.45
C THR A 46 -14.79 0.19 22.26
N ALA A 47 -15.31 -0.12 21.08
CA ALA A 47 -15.14 0.74 19.90
C ALA A 47 -15.88 2.07 20.14
N THR A 48 -15.22 3.00 20.83
CA THR A 48 -15.62 4.42 20.92
C THR A 48 -15.40 5.03 19.55
N GLY A 49 -16.27 4.71 18.60
CA GLY A 49 -16.07 5.02 17.20
C GLY A 49 -16.94 4.26 16.21
N SER A 50 -17.94 3.47 16.66
CA SER A 50 -18.97 2.98 15.73
C SER A 50 -19.83 4.12 15.12
N ASP A 51 -19.62 5.36 15.58
CA ASP A 51 -20.14 6.60 15.00
C ASP A 51 -19.01 7.50 14.44
N ALA A 52 -17.86 6.89 14.08
CA ALA A 52 -16.89 7.58 13.24
C ALA A 52 -17.51 7.65 11.84
N VAL A 53 -18.17 8.78 11.56
CA VAL A 53 -18.49 9.23 10.20
C VAL A 53 -17.32 8.84 9.31
N LEU A 54 -17.60 8.10 8.22
CA LEU A 54 -16.61 7.82 7.19
C LEU A 54 -16.02 9.18 6.79
N MET A 55 -14.81 9.47 7.24
CA MET A 55 -14.11 10.66 6.76
C MET A 55 -13.82 10.35 5.30
N GLU A 56 -14.67 10.87 4.42
CA GLU A 56 -14.56 10.88 2.97
C GLU A 56 -13.31 11.70 2.57
N GLY A 57 -12.13 11.21 2.96
CA GLY A 57 -10.87 11.94 2.92
C GLY A 57 -10.01 11.49 1.75
N SER A 58 -10.50 11.58 0.52
CA SER A 58 -9.63 11.53 -0.65
C SER A 58 -9.34 12.97 -1.06
N ALA A 59 -8.09 13.42 -0.88
CA ALA A 59 -7.68 14.72 -1.38
C ALA A 59 -7.87 14.75 -2.91
N PRO A 60 -8.43 15.83 -3.48
CA PRO A 60 -8.57 15.94 -4.92
C PRO A 60 -7.19 15.85 -5.58
N PRO A 61 -7.09 15.22 -6.77
CA PRO A 61 -5.81 15.06 -7.46
C PRO A 61 -5.17 16.44 -7.74
N PRO A 62 -3.84 16.57 -7.65
CA PRO A 62 -3.18 17.84 -7.92
C PRO A 62 -3.51 18.30 -9.33
N VAL A 63 -4.10 19.49 -9.45
CA VAL A 63 -4.36 20.12 -10.74
C VAL A 63 -3.03 20.63 -11.28
N ALA A 64 -2.53 20.01 -12.35
CA ALA A 64 -1.34 20.49 -13.05
C ALA A 64 -1.60 21.88 -13.64
N GLN A 65 -0.65 22.79 -13.47
CA GLN A 65 -0.72 24.14 -14.01
C GLN A 65 -0.61 24.09 -15.54
N PRO A 66 -1.44 24.83 -16.30
CA PRO A 66 -1.29 24.93 -17.75
C PRO A 66 0.08 25.51 -18.13
N ALA A 67 0.71 24.96 -19.17
CA ALA A 67 1.99 25.46 -19.67
C ALA A 67 1.86 26.94 -20.11
N PRO A 68 2.77 27.84 -19.68
CA PRO A 68 2.71 29.23 -20.06
C PRO A 68 2.79 29.38 -21.58
N HIS A 69 1.87 30.16 -22.14
CA HIS A 69 1.82 30.43 -23.58
C HIS A 69 2.87 31.47 -23.96
N GLY A 70 3.65 31.17 -25.01
CA GLY A 70 4.41 32.17 -25.75
C GLY A 70 5.92 32.13 -25.51
N VAL A 71 6.62 31.20 -26.16
CA VAL A 71 8.00 31.48 -26.61
C VAL A 71 7.89 31.97 -28.06
N THR A 72 7.81 33.29 -28.22
CA THR A 72 8.18 33.96 -29.47
C THR A 72 9.19 35.06 -29.16
N LYS A 73 10.47 34.71 -29.34
CA LYS A 73 11.52 35.69 -29.63
C LYS A 73 12.35 35.18 -30.79
N THR A 74 11.93 35.62 -31.98
CA THR A 74 12.77 35.75 -33.16
C THR A 74 13.85 36.79 -32.89
N VAL A 75 15.10 36.36 -32.72
CA VAL A 75 16.37 37.06 -32.99
C VAL A 75 17.46 35.98 -32.87
N GLU A 76 18.34 35.68 -33.81
CA GLU A 76 19.01 36.43 -34.87
C GLU A 76 19.37 35.45 -36.00
N ALA A 77 19.43 35.98 -37.21
CA ALA A 77 19.77 35.26 -38.43
C ALA A 77 21.28 34.97 -38.56
N LEU A 78 21.59 33.91 -39.32
CA LEU A 78 22.71 33.77 -40.25
C LEU A 78 24.19 33.85 -39.77
N ILE A 79 24.85 32.68 -39.81
CA ILE A 79 26.20 32.37 -40.38
C ILE A 79 27.48 32.94 -39.73
N ALA A 80 28.35 32.03 -39.24
CA ALA A 80 29.70 31.79 -39.80
C ALA A 80 30.36 30.54 -39.17
N ALA A 81 30.53 29.48 -39.96
CA ALA A 81 31.54 28.44 -39.73
C ALA A 81 32.20 28.17 -41.10
N GLY A 82 33.48 28.46 -41.19
CA GLY A 82 34.30 28.40 -42.40
C GLY A 82 35.52 29.29 -42.23
#